data_AF-A0A3P8M5E0-F1
#
_entry.id   AF-A0A3P8M5E0-F1
#
_cell.length_a   1.000
_cell.length_b   1.000
_cell.length_c   1.000
_cell.angle_alpha   90.00
_cell.angle_beta   90.00
_cell.angle_gamma   90.00
#
_symmetry.space_group_name_H-M   'P 1'
#
loop_
_entity.id
_entity.type
_entity.pdbx_description
1 polymer ?
#
loop_
_entity_poly.entity_id
_entity_poly.type
_entity_poly.pdbx_seq_one_letter_code
_entity_poly.pdbx_strand_id
1 'polypeptide(L)' 'MYWIAGQVKKRNMPMELVLLPIVESAFNPHATSGANAAGIWQIIPSTGRNYGLKQTRSYDARRDVVASTTGGAEHDAASE' A
#
# COMPACT_ATOMS: atom_id res chain seq x y z
N MET A 1 -4.75 11.45 -2.67
CA MET A 1 -4.95 11.14 -4.10
C MET A 1 -3.73 11.46 -4.96
N TYR A 2 -3.27 12.72 -4.98
CA TYR A 2 -2.19 13.17 -5.88
C TYR A 2 -0.87 12.41 -5.78
N TRP A 3 -0.49 11.96 -4.58
CA TRP A 3 0.75 11.22 -4.40
C TRP A 3 0.76 9.85 -5.11
N ILE A 4 -0.32 9.07 -5.00
CA ILE A 4 -0.47 7.77 -5.69
C ILE A 4 -0.45 7.97 -7.21
N ALA A 5 -1.15 8.99 -7.71
CA ALA A 5 -1.10 9.38 -9.13
C ALA A 5 0.33 9.71 -9.60
N GLY A 6 1.10 10.40 -8.77
CA GLY A 6 2.53 10.65 -9.02
C GLY A 6 3.34 9.36 -9.11
N GLN A 7 3.11 8.39 -8.23
CA GLN A 7 3.80 7.09 -8.26
C GLN A 7 3.44 6.27 -9.51
N VAL A 8 2.16 6.20 -9.86
CA VAL A 8 1.67 5.51 -11.06
C VAL A 8 2.30 6.12 -12.31
N LYS A 9 2.33 7.45 -12.41
CA LYS A 9 2.98 8.17 -13.51
C LYS A 9 4.49 7.93 -13.55
N LYS A 10 5.19 8.00 -12.40
CA LYS A 10 6.65 7.75 -12.29
C LYS A 10 7.03 6.35 -12.78
N ARG A 11 6.17 5.36 -12.53
CA ARG A 11 6.36 3.96 -12.91
C ARG A 11 5.87 3.64 -14.33
N ASN A 12 5.41 4.64 -15.08
CA ASN A 12 4.79 4.48 -16.41
C ASN A 12 3.66 3.42 -16.42
N MET A 13 2.86 3.41 -15.35
CA MET A 13 1.74 2.49 -15.18
C MET A 13 0.42 3.15 -15.63
N PRO A 14 -0.61 2.37 -15.99
CA PRO A 14 -1.93 2.91 -16.36
C PRO A 14 -2.53 3.78 -15.25
N MET A 15 -3.02 4.98 -15.60
CA MET A 15 -3.54 5.97 -14.65
C MET A 15 -4.82 5.51 -13.94
N GLU A 16 -5.53 4.56 -14.54
CA GLU A 16 -6.72 3.92 -13.98
C GLU A 16 -6.41 3.18 -12.68
N LEU A 17 -5.16 2.74 -12.47
CA LEU A 17 -4.74 2.07 -11.23
C LEU A 17 -4.82 2.98 -9.99
N VAL A 18 -4.86 4.30 -10.19
CA VAL A 18 -5.10 5.28 -9.11
C VAL A 18 -6.48 5.06 -8.47
N LEU A 19 -7.43 4.45 -9.19
CA LEU A 19 -8.78 4.20 -8.70
C LEU A 19 -8.90 2.88 -7.91
N LEU A 20 -7.94 1.96 -8.03
CA LEU A 20 -8.03 0.66 -7.35
C LEU A 20 -8.30 0.76 -5.85
N PRO A 21 -7.63 1.63 -5.07
CA PRO A 21 -7.90 1.73 -3.64
C PRO A 21 -9.33 2.22 -3.30
N ILE A 22 -10.03 2.84 -4.24
CA ILE A 22 -11.46 3.17 -4.07
C ILE A 22 -12.28 1.89 -3.99
N VAL A 23 -12.05 0.98 -4.94
CA VAL A 23 -12.78 -0.29 -5.05
C VAL A 23 -12.42 -1.21 -3.89
N GLU A 24 -11.15 -1.24 -3.49
CA GLU A 24 -10.66 -2.15 -2.46
C GLU A 24 -11.05 -1.73 -1.03
N SER A 25 -11.08 -0.43 -0.74
CA SER A 25 -11.32 0.02 0.65
C SER A 25 -11.97 1.39 0.81
N ALA A 26 -12.38 2.02 -0.29
CA ALA A 26 -12.78 3.43 -0.32
C ALA A 26 -11.70 4.35 0.29
N PHE A 27 -10.41 4.08 -0.03
CA PHE A 27 -9.24 4.78 0.54
C PHE A 27 -9.09 4.71 2.06
N ASN A 28 -9.71 3.75 2.74
CA ASN A 28 -9.57 3.60 4.18
C ASN A 28 -8.26 2.86 4.56
N PRO A 29 -7.26 3.51 5.19
CA PRO A 29 -6.02 2.85 5.60
C PRO A 29 -6.22 1.91 6.80
N HIS A 30 -7.33 2.04 7.51
CA HIS A 30 -7.68 1.18 8.63
C HIS A 30 -8.57 0.00 8.22
N ALA A 31 -8.95 -0.12 6.95
CA ALA A 31 -9.75 -1.23 6.44
C ALA A 31 -9.08 -2.59 6.71
N THR A 32 -9.90 -3.58 7.05
CA THR A 32 -9.48 -4.97 7.24
C THR A 32 -10.59 -5.89 6.81
N SER A 33 -10.31 -6.80 5.89
CA SER A 33 -11.26 -7.81 5.45
C SER A 33 -11.23 -9.05 6.34
N GLY A 34 -12.23 -9.94 6.18
CA GLY A 34 -12.27 -11.23 6.88
C GLY A 34 -11.07 -12.14 6.58
N ALA A 35 -10.38 -11.94 5.45
CA ALA A 35 -9.15 -12.65 5.10
C ALA A 35 -7.87 -11.98 5.66
N ASN A 36 -8.01 -11.00 6.56
CA ASN A 36 -6.92 -10.20 7.13
C ASN A 36 -6.16 -9.33 6.11
N ALA A 37 -6.73 -9.07 4.94
CA ALA A 37 -6.18 -8.09 4.01
C ALA A 37 -6.36 -6.68 4.59
N ALA A 38 -5.33 -5.82 4.53
CA ALA A 38 -5.29 -4.57 5.28
C ALA A 38 -4.91 -3.37 4.42
N GLY A 39 -5.38 -2.20 4.85
CA GLY A 39 -5.02 -0.91 4.27
C GLY A 39 -5.75 -0.60 2.96
N ILE A 40 -5.25 0.44 2.28
CA ILE A 40 -5.90 0.97 1.08
C ILE A 40 -5.83 0.02 -0.11
N TRP A 41 -4.83 -0.85 -0.13
CA TRP A 41 -4.60 -1.83 -1.19
C TRP A 41 -5.11 -3.23 -0.84
N GLN A 42 -5.75 -3.40 0.33
CA GLN A 42 -6.21 -4.71 0.82
C GLN A 42 -5.14 -5.82 0.68
N ILE A 43 -3.93 -5.54 1.16
CA ILE A 43 -2.81 -6.47 1.04
C ILE A 43 -2.90 -7.55 2.13
N ILE A 44 -2.84 -8.81 1.73
CA ILE A 44 -2.80 -9.97 2.65
C ILE A 44 -1.43 -10.02 3.37
N PRO A 45 -1.35 -10.47 4.64
CA PRO A 45 -0.12 -10.39 5.44
C PRO A 45 1.10 -11.05 4.78
N SER A 46 0.93 -12.25 4.23
CA SER A 46 2.00 -13.00 3.54
C SER A 46 2.52 -12.25 2.32
N THR A 47 1.63 -11.77 1.46
CA THR A 47 1.96 -10.95 0.30
C THR A 47 2.74 -9.71 0.71
N GLY A 48 2.27 -8.98 1.73
CA GLY A 48 2.96 -7.79 2.21
C GLY A 48 4.40 -8.07 2.62
N ARG A 49 4.67 -9.16 3.34
CA ARG A 49 6.03 -9.56 3.73
C ARG A 49 6.91 -9.88 2.51
N ASN A 50 6.35 -10.52 1.49
CA ASN A 50 7.07 -10.81 0.25
C ASN A 50 7.48 -9.53 -0.51
N TYR A 51 6.71 -8.44 -0.37
CA TYR A 51 7.03 -7.10 -0.90
C TYR A 51 7.82 -6.22 0.09
N GLY A 52 8.36 -6.81 1.16
CA GLY A 52 9.16 -6.10 2.16
C GLY A 52 8.36 -5.22 3.13
N LEU A 53 7.03 -5.30 3.14
CA LEU A 53 6.19 -4.54 4.07
C LEU A 53 6.36 -5.07 5.49
N LYS A 54 7.03 -4.26 6.33
CA LYS A 54 7.28 -4.56 7.74
C LYS A 54 5.98 -4.71 8.51
N GLN A 55 5.87 -5.80 9.25
CA GLN A 55 4.72 -6.12 10.10
C GLN A 55 5.24 -6.48 11.49
N THR A 56 5.02 -5.60 12.45
CA THR A 56 5.32 -5.77 13.87
C THR A 56 4.04 -5.63 14.69
N ARG A 57 4.14 -5.86 16.00
CA ARG A 57 3.00 -5.68 16.91
C ARG A 57 2.46 -4.24 16.93
N SER A 58 3.32 -3.24 16.69
CA SER A 58 2.99 -1.82 16.77
C SER A 58 2.87 -1.13 15.41
N TYR A 59 3.34 -1.76 14.33
CA TYR A 59 3.37 -1.17 13.00
C TYR A 59 3.06 -2.20 11.92
N ASP A 60 2.11 -1.87 11.04
CA ASP A 60 1.75 -2.69 9.89
C ASP A 60 1.83 -1.84 8.62
N ALA A 61 2.94 -1.99 7.88
CA ALA A 61 3.23 -1.21 6.67
C ALA A 61 2.18 -1.40 5.55
N ARG A 62 1.29 -2.41 5.65
CA ARG A 62 0.16 -2.55 4.72
C ARG A 62 -0.86 -1.42 4.86
N ARG A 63 -0.91 -0.77 6.03
CA ARG A 63 -1.79 0.36 6.34
C ARG A 63 -1.13 1.71 6.06
N ASP A 64 0.18 1.73 5.91
CA ASP A 64 0.93 2.91 5.54
C ASP A 64 0.77 3.16 4.04
N VAL A 65 0.15 4.29 3.67
CA VAL A 65 -0.16 4.61 2.27
C VAL A 65 1.10 4.66 1.41
N VAL A 66 2.20 5.17 1.95
CA VAL A 66 3.46 5.30 1.20
C VAL A 66 4.07 3.92 1.04
N ALA A 67 4.33 3.23 2.16
CA ALA A 67 5.00 1.93 2.14
C ALA A 67 4.24 0.89 1.31
N SER A 68 2.91 0.82 1.47
CA SER A 68 2.07 -0.14 0.74
C SER A 68 1.94 0.15 -0.76
N THR A 69 2.19 1.39 -1.21
CA THR A 69 2.14 1.76 -2.64
C THR A 69 3.50 1.56 -3.32
N THR A 70 4.60 1.88 -2.64
CA THR A 70 5.94 1.79 -3.23
C THR A 70 6.62 0.45 -3.00
N GLY A 71 6.24 -0.28 -1.95
CA GLY A 71 6.97 -1.42 -1.41
C GLY A 71 7.88 -1.00 -0.25
N GLY A 72 8.13 -1.92 0.68
CA GLY A 72 8.84 -1.59 1.94
C GLY A 72 10.29 -1.19 1.72
N ALA A 73 11.01 -1.90 0.84
CA ALA A 73 12.41 -1.59 0.53
C ALA A 73 12.59 -0.19 -0.10
N GLU A 74 11.66 0.24 -0.94
CA GLU A 74 11.71 1.58 -1.57
C GLU A 74 11.28 2.68 -0.59
N HIS A 75 10.37 2.38 0.33
CA HIS A 75 9.95 3.31 1.38
C HIS A 75 11.09 3.60 2.38
N ASP A 76 11.80 2.57 2.81
CA ASP A 76 12.92 2.72 3.75
C ASP A 76 14.05 3.54 3.12
N ALA A 77 14.38 3.31 1.84
CA ALA A 77 15.39 4.07 1.10
C ALA A 77 15.03 5.55 0.85
N ALA A 78 13.75 5.93 0.99
CA ALA A 78 13.28 7.30 0.84
C ALA A 78 13.11 8.02 2.19
N SER A 79 13.35 7.33 3.30
CA SER A 79 13.19 7.83 4.67
C SER A 79 14.51 8.25 5.33
N GLU A 80 15.62 8.14 4.60
CA GLU A 80 16.98 8.63 4.94
C GLU A 80 17.31 9.91 4.13
#